data_AF-R7LA84-F1
#
_entry.id   AF-R7LA84-F1
#
_cell.length_a   1.000
_cell.length_b   1.000
_cell.length_c   1.000
_cell.angle_alpha   90.00
_cell.angle_beta   90.00
_cell.angle_gamma   90.00
#
_symmetry.space_group_name_H-M   'P 1'
#
loop_
_entity.id
_entity.type
_entity.pdbx_description
1 polymer ?
#
loop_
_entity_poly.entity_id
_entity_poly.type
_entity_poly.pdbx_seq_one_letter_code
_entity_poly.pdbx_strand_id
1 'polypeptide(L)'
;MNLRKFIILPAALAFLPAAIFAAGTAAGYSRDKKPASELEISVFSDPDAMFTNVLKARDFGAIPNDGKDDTQAIRKMFDAAEQNAKFVFEKGVYDVGMDGKGDYFKLAKKSDILLDGNGAKFRLHRVGRLFSLWEVKNAMLKNFSVETANLPFTGGEVVAVAGDSLYMKAVAPHKIGSDLAARAIIRYDPKNKRYDANLFNVSLGENNTAEKVDEDTLRIKYKGPYPNVGDAIVLRHQIYAGGVCSVGDSKNILIKGIRIYDCAGMGAHFSSSENIALDGFKVKPRKGLWMSLTADATHFNSCRGSIEIINSEFEGMCDDATNIHGMYWQIESIKDKTLEMSYAKYRNQRISISSAPKAGDTLELPCPENYMRPTHFAKVESVSVSPDKKRIIVKTCDELPQWLAKDMAVSVKEYRPKVRIENCRVGYVRPRGFLIQTTGAVVKNCSFKDTVAMAILIEADLNTWGESAASDDILITDCVFENINSSKRNGEVAVFASAKFKKGLPFEGNIHGKIAVKNCLFKNCGKDPVRLEYTSNPIIENNIIE
;
A
#
# COMPACT_ATOMS: atom_id res chain seq x y z
N MET A 1 50.32 -3.21 63.63
CA MET A 1 49.10 -2.85 62.87
C MET A 1 48.36 -4.14 62.54
N ASN A 2 47.82 -4.83 63.55
CA ASN A 2 46.41 -4.84 63.97
C ASN A 2 45.44 -5.13 62.80
N LEU A 3 45.01 -6.40 62.61
CA LEU A 3 43.90 -7.10 63.30
C LEU A 3 42.53 -6.47 62.93
N ARG A 4 41.42 -7.16 62.65
CA ARG A 4 40.94 -8.54 62.86
C ARG A 4 39.57 -8.62 62.12
N LYS A 5 39.26 -9.73 61.42
CA LYS A 5 38.32 -10.80 61.81
C LYS A 5 36.82 -10.43 61.91
N PHE A 6 36.02 -11.16 61.11
CA PHE A 6 34.78 -11.89 61.50
C PHE A 6 33.53 -11.01 61.81
N ILE A 7 32.24 -11.40 61.72
CA ILE A 7 31.50 -12.68 61.69
C ILE A 7 29.99 -12.34 61.48
N ILE A 8 29.23 -13.21 60.78
CA ILE A 8 27.82 -13.68 61.01
C ILE A 8 26.67 -12.64 61.02
N LEU A 9 25.74 -12.64 60.04
CA LEU A 9 24.47 -13.42 59.91
C LEU A 9 23.40 -13.08 61.00
N PRO A 10 22.10 -13.41 60.81
CA PRO A 10 21.14 -13.21 59.72
C PRO A 10 19.78 -12.68 60.29
N ALA A 11 18.69 -12.76 59.50
CA ALA A 11 17.26 -12.76 59.88
C ALA A 11 16.47 -11.62 59.24
N ALA A 12 15.21 -11.77 58.82
CA ALA A 12 14.36 -12.91 58.55
C ALA A 12 13.17 -12.35 57.74
N LEU A 13 12.65 -13.16 56.81
CA LEU A 13 11.29 -13.01 56.31
C LEU A 13 10.31 -13.09 57.49
N ALA A 14 9.36 -12.16 57.56
CA ALA A 14 7.96 -12.46 57.89
C ALA A 14 7.12 -11.18 57.76
N PHE A 15 6.41 -11.07 56.64
CA PHE A 15 5.25 -10.19 56.52
C PHE A 15 4.14 -10.76 57.40
N LEU A 16 3.64 -9.97 58.34
CA LEU A 16 2.32 -10.16 58.96
C LEU A 16 1.31 -9.22 58.30
N PRO A 17 0.05 -9.63 58.15
CA PRO A 17 -0.95 -8.94 57.36
C PRO A 17 -1.67 -7.88 58.20
N ALA A 18 -1.81 -6.67 57.68
CA ALA A 18 -2.74 -5.68 58.20
C ALA A 18 -3.78 -5.36 57.14
N ALA A 19 -5.01 -5.71 57.47
CA ALA A 19 -6.21 -5.49 56.69
C ALA A 19 -6.63 -4.02 56.74
N ILE A 20 -7.24 -3.59 55.62
CA ILE A 20 -8.31 -2.59 55.49
C ILE A 20 -7.93 -1.12 55.79
N PHE A 21 -7.85 -0.32 54.73
CA PHE A 21 -8.59 0.94 54.65
C PHE A 21 -9.16 1.14 53.25
N ALA A 22 -10.43 1.54 53.23
CA ALA A 22 -11.25 1.78 52.05
C ALA A 22 -10.88 3.07 51.30
N ALA A 23 -11.11 3.07 49.98
CA ALA A 23 -11.90 4.04 49.22
C ALA A 23 -11.36 4.25 47.79
N GLY A 24 -12.21 3.91 46.82
CA GLY A 24 -12.38 4.62 45.55
C GLY A 24 -11.24 4.55 44.52
N THR A 25 -11.49 3.86 43.40
CA THR A 25 -11.48 4.41 42.02
C THR A 25 -11.39 3.29 40.98
N ALA A 26 -11.81 3.64 39.75
CA ALA A 26 -11.73 2.87 38.51
C ALA A 26 -12.79 1.78 38.31
N ALA A 27 -13.96 2.21 37.81
CA ALA A 27 -14.86 1.34 37.07
C ALA A 27 -14.08 0.70 35.91
N GLY A 28 -13.99 -0.64 35.96
CA GLY A 28 -13.31 -1.45 34.96
C GLY A 28 -14.01 -1.38 33.61
N TYR A 29 -13.27 -0.97 32.59
CA TYR A 29 -13.55 -1.38 31.21
C TYR A 29 -13.23 -2.86 31.10
N SER A 30 -14.25 -3.71 31.10
CA SER A 30 -14.13 -5.13 30.76
C SER A 30 -13.46 -5.27 29.39
N ARG A 31 -12.34 -5.99 29.35
CA ARG A 31 -11.66 -6.42 28.12
C ARG A 31 -12.24 -7.77 27.68
N ASP A 32 -13.45 -7.76 27.16
CA ASP A 32 -13.93 -8.85 26.30
C ASP A 32 -13.63 -8.50 24.84
N LYS A 33 -12.34 -8.50 24.49
CA LYS A 33 -11.92 -8.44 23.08
C LYS A 33 -11.83 -9.87 22.56
N LYS A 34 -12.78 -10.27 21.70
CA LYS A 34 -12.62 -11.44 20.85
C LYS A 34 -11.28 -11.36 20.09
N PRO A 35 -10.52 -12.46 19.97
CA PRO A 35 -9.25 -12.47 19.25
C PRO A 35 -9.46 -12.15 17.75
N ALA A 36 -8.47 -11.51 17.12
CA ALA A 36 -8.46 -11.17 15.69
C ALA A 36 -8.74 -12.37 14.75
N SER A 37 -8.60 -13.60 15.24
CA SER A 37 -8.88 -14.85 14.53
C SER A 37 -10.37 -15.14 14.24
N GLU A 38 -11.31 -14.35 14.77
CA GLU A 38 -12.76 -14.53 14.57
C GLU A 38 -13.42 -13.42 13.71
N LEU A 39 -12.66 -12.78 12.83
CA LEU A 39 -13.22 -11.79 11.89
C LEU A 39 -14.05 -12.49 10.80
N GLU A 40 -15.34 -12.70 11.05
CA GLU A 40 -16.35 -12.85 9.98
C GLU A 40 -16.46 -11.52 9.24
N ILE A 41 -15.62 -11.31 8.22
CA ILE A 41 -15.78 -10.21 7.28
C ILE A 41 -16.12 -10.84 5.92
N SER A 42 -17.39 -10.71 5.56
CA SER A 42 -17.97 -11.05 4.26
C SER A 42 -18.87 -9.87 3.88
N VAL A 43 -18.32 -8.86 3.22
CA VAL A 43 -19.07 -7.64 2.90
C VAL A 43 -20.06 -7.84 1.73
N PHE A 44 -20.05 -8.97 1.00
CA PHE A 44 -20.86 -9.09 -0.22
C PHE A 44 -21.54 -10.46 -0.39
N SER A 45 -22.85 -10.51 -0.11
CA SER A 45 -23.76 -11.49 -0.71
C SER A 45 -23.77 -11.28 -2.22
N ASP A 46 -23.72 -12.35 -3.00
CA ASP A 46 -23.62 -12.35 -4.47
C ASP A 46 -24.61 -11.36 -5.15
N PRO A 47 -24.13 -10.24 -5.71
CA PRO A 47 -25.00 -9.17 -6.18
C PRO A 47 -25.48 -9.37 -7.63
N ASP A 48 -25.14 -10.49 -8.30
CA ASP A 48 -25.50 -10.69 -9.71
C ASP A 48 -27.00 -10.63 -9.99
N ALA A 49 -27.83 -10.93 -8.99
CA ALA A 49 -29.29 -10.91 -9.06
C ALA A 49 -29.93 -9.55 -8.72
N MET A 50 -29.17 -8.54 -8.32
CA MET A 50 -29.72 -7.28 -7.77
C MET A 50 -29.93 -6.16 -8.79
N PHE A 51 -29.38 -6.26 -10.01
CA PHE A 51 -29.40 -5.15 -10.98
C PHE A 51 -30.40 -5.40 -12.11
N THR A 52 -31.38 -4.50 -12.26
CA THR A 52 -32.44 -4.62 -13.26
C THR A 52 -32.18 -3.85 -14.55
N ASN A 53 -31.33 -2.81 -14.53
CA ASN A 53 -30.96 -2.06 -15.73
C ASN A 53 -29.65 -2.61 -16.32
N VAL A 54 -29.75 -3.37 -17.41
CA VAL A 54 -28.60 -3.97 -18.10
C VAL A 54 -28.24 -3.14 -19.33
N LEU A 55 -27.04 -2.58 -19.32
CA LEU A 55 -26.48 -1.78 -20.42
C LEU A 55 -25.33 -2.56 -21.05
N LYS A 56 -25.48 -2.97 -22.31
CA LYS A 56 -24.45 -3.74 -23.02
C LYS A 56 -23.55 -2.81 -23.84
N ALA A 57 -22.24 -2.99 -23.74
CA ALA A 57 -21.26 -2.15 -24.45
C ALA A 57 -21.52 -2.10 -25.98
N ARG A 58 -21.93 -3.23 -26.56
CA ARG A 58 -22.28 -3.33 -27.99
C ARG A 58 -23.42 -2.40 -28.40
N ASP A 59 -24.43 -2.20 -27.54
CA ASP A 59 -25.59 -1.34 -27.84
C ASP A 59 -25.17 0.14 -27.95
N PHE A 60 -24.01 0.50 -27.40
CA PHE A 60 -23.41 1.83 -27.49
C PHE A 60 -22.31 1.94 -28.57
N GLY A 61 -22.05 0.84 -29.30
CA GLY A 61 -21.09 0.79 -30.40
C GLY A 61 -19.68 0.35 -30.02
N ALA A 62 -19.46 -0.20 -28.82
CA ALA A 62 -18.17 -0.79 -28.44
C ALA A 62 -18.12 -2.25 -28.90
N ILE A 63 -17.22 -2.58 -29.82
CA ILE A 63 -17.18 -3.86 -30.53
C ILE A 63 -15.83 -4.53 -30.29
N PRO A 64 -15.76 -5.62 -29.52
CA PRO A 64 -14.48 -6.24 -29.24
C PRO A 64 -13.86 -6.89 -30.48
N ASN A 65 -12.53 -6.85 -30.55
CA ASN A 65 -11.68 -7.45 -31.58
C ASN A 65 -11.76 -6.81 -32.97
N ASP A 66 -12.33 -5.61 -33.12
CA ASP A 66 -12.36 -4.91 -34.41
C ASP A 66 -11.14 -3.98 -34.64
N GLY A 67 -10.30 -3.81 -33.60
CA GLY A 67 -9.09 -2.99 -33.61
C GLY A 67 -9.34 -1.48 -33.61
N LYS A 68 -10.58 -1.03 -33.37
CA LYS A 68 -10.95 0.38 -33.30
C LYS A 68 -11.03 0.86 -31.86
N ASP A 69 -10.97 2.19 -31.69
CA ASP A 69 -11.07 2.80 -30.37
C ASP A 69 -12.50 2.75 -29.83
N ASP A 70 -12.71 1.97 -28.76
CA ASP A 70 -13.99 1.78 -28.08
C ASP A 70 -14.27 2.85 -27.02
N THR A 71 -13.32 3.75 -26.72
CA THR A 71 -13.41 4.66 -25.55
C THR A 71 -14.69 5.49 -25.53
N GLN A 72 -15.08 6.08 -26.67
CA GLN A 72 -16.25 6.96 -26.72
C GLN A 72 -17.57 6.18 -26.56
N ALA A 73 -17.65 4.98 -27.13
CA ALA A 73 -18.82 4.11 -26.97
C ALA A 73 -18.98 3.65 -25.52
N ILE A 74 -17.88 3.25 -24.87
CA ILE A 74 -17.89 2.84 -23.47
C ILE A 74 -18.23 4.02 -22.53
N ARG A 75 -17.74 5.23 -22.81
CA ARG A 75 -18.12 6.43 -22.05
C ARG A 75 -19.63 6.70 -22.13
N LYS A 76 -20.21 6.65 -23.34
CA LYS A 76 -21.66 6.79 -23.52
C LYS A 76 -22.44 5.75 -22.72
N MET A 77 -21.96 4.51 -22.66
CA MET A 77 -22.58 3.47 -21.84
C MET A 77 -22.56 3.83 -20.35
N PHE A 78 -21.41 4.26 -19.81
CA PHE A 78 -21.31 4.64 -18.39
C PHE A 78 -22.10 5.91 -18.03
N ASP A 79 -22.30 6.82 -18.98
CA ASP A 79 -23.11 8.02 -18.79
C ASP A 79 -24.62 7.74 -18.83
N ALA A 80 -25.04 6.62 -19.44
CA ALA A 80 -26.45 6.27 -19.59
C ALA A 80 -27.17 5.89 -18.28
N ALA A 81 -26.45 5.59 -17.20
CA ALA A 81 -27.05 5.33 -15.91
C ALA A 81 -26.15 5.76 -14.74
N GLU A 82 -26.76 6.41 -13.75
CA GLU A 82 -26.10 6.85 -12.52
C GLU A 82 -26.27 5.85 -11.37
N GLN A 83 -27.33 5.04 -11.41
CA GLN A 83 -27.64 4.10 -10.34
C GLN A 83 -28.30 2.81 -10.84
N ASN A 84 -28.23 1.75 -10.03
CA ASN A 84 -28.85 0.44 -10.29
C ASN A 84 -28.52 -0.08 -11.70
N ALA A 85 -27.24 -0.08 -12.07
CA ALA A 85 -26.80 -0.33 -13.44
C ALA A 85 -25.84 -1.51 -13.54
N LYS A 86 -26.12 -2.43 -14.45
CA LYS A 86 -25.22 -3.52 -14.85
C LYS A 86 -24.64 -3.22 -16.22
N PHE A 87 -23.39 -2.77 -16.25
CA PHE A 87 -22.61 -2.55 -17.46
C PHE A 87 -21.97 -3.87 -17.90
N VAL A 88 -22.36 -4.39 -19.07
CA VAL A 88 -21.94 -5.71 -19.55
C VAL A 88 -21.08 -5.57 -20.80
N PHE A 89 -19.88 -6.12 -20.73
CA PHE A 89 -19.01 -6.30 -21.88
C PHE A 89 -19.16 -7.71 -22.46
N GLU A 90 -18.73 -7.88 -23.69
CA GLU A 90 -18.61 -9.18 -24.32
C GLU A 90 -17.16 -9.65 -24.24
N LYS A 91 -16.96 -10.97 -24.32
CA LYS A 91 -15.60 -11.51 -24.34
C LYS A 91 -14.86 -11.05 -25.60
N GLY A 92 -13.72 -10.41 -25.40
CA GLY A 92 -12.79 -10.04 -26.48
C GLY A 92 -11.92 -8.86 -26.09
N VAL A 93 -11.16 -8.33 -27.05
CA VAL A 93 -10.26 -7.21 -26.83
C VAL A 93 -10.96 -5.91 -27.17
N TYR A 94 -11.07 -5.00 -26.20
CA TYR A 94 -11.48 -3.62 -26.41
C TYR A 94 -10.23 -2.74 -26.47
N ASP A 95 -10.02 -2.10 -27.61
CA ASP A 95 -8.90 -1.19 -27.80
C ASP A 95 -9.35 0.20 -27.33
N VAL A 96 -8.70 0.73 -26.29
CA VAL A 96 -9.10 2.01 -25.69
C VAL A 96 -7.99 3.04 -25.85
N GLY A 97 -8.35 4.17 -26.44
CA GLY A 97 -7.52 5.37 -26.58
C GLY A 97 -7.90 6.48 -25.61
N MET A 98 -7.06 7.50 -25.49
CA MET A 98 -7.38 8.73 -24.74
C MET A 98 -7.10 9.97 -25.58
N ASP A 99 -8.07 10.89 -25.58
CA ASP A 99 -7.95 12.25 -26.12
C ASP A 99 -7.32 13.16 -25.05
N GLY A 100 -6.05 12.93 -24.69
CA GLY A 100 -5.30 13.76 -23.75
C GLY A 100 -4.90 13.06 -22.43
N LYS A 101 -4.61 13.86 -21.39
CA LYS A 101 -4.22 13.36 -20.04
C LYS A 101 -5.48 13.16 -19.17
N GLY A 102 -5.56 12.06 -18.41
CA GLY A 102 -6.66 11.84 -17.46
C GLY A 102 -7.07 10.38 -17.28
N ASP A 103 -8.37 10.19 -17.05
CA ASP A 103 -9.01 8.89 -16.85
C ASP A 103 -9.71 8.44 -18.15
N TYR A 104 -9.59 7.17 -18.53
CA TYR A 104 -10.34 6.58 -19.64
C TYR A 104 -11.83 6.60 -19.30
N PHE A 105 -12.18 6.03 -18.14
CA PHE A 105 -13.54 5.89 -17.66
C PHE A 105 -13.67 6.42 -16.23
N LYS A 106 -14.35 7.55 -16.10
CA LYS A 106 -14.65 8.17 -14.81
C LYS A 106 -16.10 7.90 -14.41
N LEU A 107 -16.28 7.23 -13.28
CA LEU A 107 -17.57 6.95 -12.67
C LEU A 107 -17.62 7.76 -11.37
N ALA A 108 -18.29 8.92 -11.41
CA ALA A 108 -18.41 9.80 -10.26
C ALA A 108 -19.86 9.85 -9.77
N LYS A 109 -20.06 9.86 -8.44
CA LYS A 109 -21.37 10.04 -7.78
C LYS A 109 -22.43 9.01 -8.21
N LYS A 110 -22.00 7.77 -8.44
CA LYS A 110 -22.88 6.65 -8.83
C LYS A 110 -23.15 5.71 -7.65
N SER A 111 -24.26 4.99 -7.66
CA SER A 111 -24.52 3.95 -6.67
C SER A 111 -25.07 2.67 -7.27
N ASP A 112 -24.84 1.54 -6.62
CA ASP A 112 -25.43 0.25 -7.00
C ASP A 112 -25.08 -0.07 -8.47
N ILE A 113 -23.78 -0.18 -8.73
CA ILE A 113 -23.24 -0.45 -10.07
C ILE A 113 -22.50 -1.79 -10.13
N LEU A 114 -22.71 -2.52 -11.21
CA LEU A 114 -21.95 -3.70 -11.56
C LEU A 114 -21.33 -3.50 -12.95
N LEU A 115 -20.01 -3.51 -13.02
CA LEU A 115 -19.27 -3.66 -14.26
C LEU A 115 -18.88 -5.12 -14.41
N ASP A 116 -19.52 -5.82 -15.34
CA ASP A 116 -19.20 -7.20 -15.70
C ASP A 116 -18.43 -7.22 -17.02
N GLY A 117 -17.12 -7.46 -16.91
CA GLY A 117 -16.24 -7.61 -18.05
C GLY A 117 -16.51 -8.88 -18.87
N ASN A 118 -17.13 -9.91 -18.28
CA ASN A 118 -17.43 -11.17 -18.97
C ASN A 118 -16.24 -11.76 -19.78
N GLY A 119 -15.03 -11.63 -19.24
CA GLY A 119 -13.78 -12.07 -19.90
C GLY A 119 -13.19 -11.07 -20.90
N ALA A 120 -13.67 -9.82 -20.93
CA ALA A 120 -13.10 -8.74 -21.73
C ALA A 120 -11.64 -8.47 -21.36
N LYS A 121 -10.88 -8.00 -22.35
CA LYS A 121 -9.53 -7.49 -22.19
C LYS A 121 -9.50 -6.04 -22.67
N PHE A 122 -9.12 -5.11 -21.80
CA PHE A 122 -8.87 -3.72 -22.18
C PHE A 122 -7.41 -3.57 -22.59
N ARG A 123 -7.18 -3.17 -23.84
CA ARG A 123 -5.84 -2.80 -24.34
C ARG A 123 -5.70 -1.28 -24.34
N LEU A 124 -4.82 -0.77 -23.48
CA LEU A 124 -4.59 0.67 -23.34
C LEU A 124 -3.55 1.15 -24.35
N HIS A 125 -3.92 2.10 -25.21
CA HIS A 125 -3.03 2.67 -26.21
C HIS A 125 -2.21 3.87 -25.72
N ARG A 126 -2.56 4.44 -24.56
CA ARG A 126 -1.85 5.54 -23.91
C ARG A 126 -1.69 5.31 -22.40
N VAL A 127 -0.68 5.95 -21.81
CA VAL A 127 -0.55 6.03 -20.35
C VAL A 127 -1.71 6.85 -19.80
N GLY A 128 -2.49 6.26 -18.89
CA GLY A 128 -3.66 6.88 -18.26
C GLY A 128 -4.25 5.98 -17.18
N ARG A 129 -5.29 6.45 -16.51
CA ARG A 129 -6.04 5.64 -15.53
C ARG A 129 -7.22 4.96 -16.20
N LEU A 130 -7.31 3.63 -16.18
CA LEU A 130 -8.44 2.96 -16.85
C LEU A 130 -9.79 3.30 -16.18
N PHE A 131 -9.94 2.99 -14.89
CA PHE A 131 -11.16 3.25 -14.11
C PHE A 131 -10.89 4.21 -12.96
N SER A 132 -11.71 5.25 -12.85
CA SER A 132 -11.69 6.25 -11.78
C SER A 132 -13.07 6.27 -11.12
N LEU A 133 -13.17 5.75 -9.90
CA LEU A 133 -14.41 5.75 -9.12
C LEU A 133 -14.30 6.83 -8.04
N TRP A 134 -15.23 7.78 -8.03
CA TRP A 134 -15.23 8.87 -7.07
C TRP A 134 -16.62 9.09 -6.47
N GLU A 135 -16.73 9.16 -5.14
CA GLU A 135 -18.04 9.27 -4.47
C GLU A 135 -19.02 8.15 -4.88
N VAL A 136 -18.49 6.94 -5.12
CA VAL A 136 -19.29 5.79 -5.56
C VAL A 136 -19.70 4.94 -4.36
N LYS A 137 -20.92 4.41 -4.37
CA LYS A 137 -21.43 3.52 -3.31
C LYS A 137 -21.91 2.19 -3.89
N ASN A 138 -21.61 1.07 -3.24
CA ASN A 138 -22.07 -0.26 -3.65
C ASN A 138 -21.69 -0.57 -5.11
N ALA A 139 -20.39 -0.73 -5.37
CA ALA A 139 -19.90 -1.01 -6.71
C ALA A 139 -19.15 -2.33 -6.79
N MET A 140 -19.39 -3.06 -7.88
CA MET A 140 -18.63 -4.26 -8.22
C MET A 140 -18.00 -4.13 -9.61
N LEU A 141 -16.70 -4.38 -9.71
CA LEU A 141 -15.97 -4.50 -10.97
C LEU A 141 -15.47 -5.95 -11.08
N LYS A 142 -15.87 -6.67 -12.14
CA LYS A 142 -15.50 -8.08 -12.26
C LYS A 142 -15.13 -8.55 -13.65
N ASN A 143 -14.38 -9.65 -13.69
CA ASN A 143 -14.16 -10.48 -14.87
C ASN A 143 -13.56 -9.78 -16.10
N PHE A 144 -12.53 -8.95 -15.93
CA PHE A 144 -11.77 -8.40 -17.06
C PHE A 144 -10.26 -8.47 -16.84
N SER A 145 -9.52 -8.29 -17.93
CA SER A 145 -8.06 -8.16 -17.91
C SER A 145 -7.57 -6.89 -18.57
N VAL A 146 -6.35 -6.47 -18.25
CA VAL A 146 -5.76 -5.21 -18.74
C VAL A 146 -4.33 -5.44 -19.22
N GLU A 147 -4.01 -4.92 -20.40
CA GLU A 147 -2.65 -4.84 -20.95
C GLU A 147 -2.43 -3.49 -21.64
N THR A 148 -1.18 -3.08 -21.84
CA THR A 148 -0.84 -1.93 -22.66
C THR A 148 -0.43 -2.35 -24.07
N ALA A 149 -0.84 -1.54 -25.07
CA ALA A 149 -0.35 -1.67 -26.44
C ALA A 149 1.15 -1.33 -26.53
N ASN A 150 1.57 -0.31 -25.77
CA ASN A 150 2.96 0.13 -25.63
C ASN A 150 3.40 -0.02 -24.18
N LEU A 151 4.44 -0.83 -23.95
CA LEU A 151 4.94 -1.08 -22.60
C LEU A 151 5.46 0.20 -21.93
N PRO A 152 5.16 0.42 -20.64
CA PRO A 152 5.68 1.56 -19.89
C PRO A 152 7.12 1.36 -19.40
N PHE A 153 7.79 0.32 -19.90
CA PHE A 153 9.16 -0.04 -19.60
C PHE A 153 9.78 -0.85 -20.74
N THR A 154 11.11 -0.82 -20.83
CA THR A 154 11.90 -1.64 -21.75
C THR A 154 12.94 -2.43 -20.95
N GLY A 155 12.94 -3.76 -21.09
CA GLY A 155 14.00 -4.64 -20.57
C GLY A 155 15.11 -4.78 -21.60
N GLY A 156 16.36 -4.71 -21.16
CA GLY A 156 17.53 -4.79 -22.03
C GLY A 156 18.82 -5.11 -21.29
N GLU A 157 19.89 -5.24 -22.05
CA GLU A 157 21.25 -5.46 -21.56
C GLU A 157 22.09 -4.20 -21.79
N VAL A 158 22.94 -3.87 -20.83
CA VAL A 158 23.89 -2.76 -20.94
C VAL A 158 25.03 -3.16 -21.87
N VAL A 159 25.16 -2.47 -23.01
CA VAL A 159 26.19 -2.78 -24.02
C VAL A 159 27.39 -1.85 -23.97
N ALA A 160 27.24 -0.64 -23.43
CA ALA A 160 28.34 0.30 -23.22
C ALA A 160 28.00 1.37 -22.16
N VAL A 161 29.04 1.90 -21.51
CA VAL A 161 28.99 3.13 -20.72
C VAL A 161 30.12 4.04 -21.21
N ALA A 162 29.79 5.23 -21.68
CA ALA A 162 30.77 6.19 -22.20
C ALA A 162 30.42 7.62 -21.76
N GLY A 163 31.30 8.21 -20.94
CA GLY A 163 31.05 9.52 -20.32
C GLY A 163 29.75 9.50 -19.50
N ASP A 164 28.88 10.47 -19.77
CA ASP A 164 27.57 10.61 -19.12
C ASP A 164 26.46 9.81 -19.86
N SER A 165 26.80 8.73 -20.57
CA SER A 165 25.83 7.97 -21.39
C SER A 165 25.92 6.47 -21.14
N LEU A 166 24.76 5.88 -20.87
CA LEU A 166 24.51 4.44 -20.81
C LEU A 166 23.89 4.00 -22.15
N TYR A 167 24.37 2.90 -22.72
CA TYR A 167 23.78 2.28 -23.90
C TYR A 167 23.16 0.94 -23.50
N MET A 168 21.87 0.78 -23.79
CA MET A 168 21.10 -0.41 -23.48
C MET A 168 20.50 -0.98 -24.76
N LYS A 169 20.75 -2.26 -25.04
CA LYS A 169 20.10 -3.00 -26.11
C LYS A 169 18.90 -3.75 -25.58
N ALA A 170 17.70 -3.51 -26.13
CA ALA A 170 16.50 -4.23 -25.77
C ALA A 170 16.63 -5.74 -26.09
N VAL A 171 15.99 -6.58 -25.29
CA VAL A 171 16.02 -8.04 -25.46
C VAL A 171 14.63 -8.61 -25.62
N ALA A 172 14.45 -9.58 -26.52
CA ALA A 172 13.14 -10.18 -26.77
C ALA A 172 12.53 -10.80 -25.48
N PRO A 173 11.21 -10.64 -25.25
CA PRO A 173 10.22 -9.98 -26.09
C PRO A 173 10.07 -8.47 -25.83
N HIS A 174 10.93 -7.86 -25.00
CA HIS A 174 10.97 -6.40 -24.89
C HIS A 174 11.40 -5.77 -26.20
N LYS A 175 10.82 -4.59 -26.49
CA LYS A 175 11.09 -3.79 -27.68
C LYS A 175 11.09 -2.33 -27.29
N ILE A 176 11.89 -1.52 -27.99
CA ILE A 176 11.83 -0.06 -27.85
C ILE A 176 10.48 0.41 -28.39
N GLY A 177 9.64 0.95 -27.50
CA GLY A 177 8.37 1.56 -27.86
C GLY A 177 8.54 2.99 -28.40
N SER A 178 7.41 3.64 -28.71
CA SER A 178 7.40 5.06 -29.12
C SER A 178 7.66 6.03 -27.97
N ASP A 179 7.40 5.61 -26.73
CA ASP A 179 7.71 6.40 -25.54
C ASP A 179 9.18 6.21 -25.17
N LEU A 180 9.94 7.30 -25.29
CA LEU A 180 11.37 7.34 -24.98
C LEU A 180 11.65 8.02 -23.63
N ALA A 181 10.63 8.34 -22.83
CA ALA A 181 10.86 8.85 -21.48
C ALA A 181 11.81 7.93 -20.70
N ALA A 182 12.74 8.50 -19.95
CA ALA A 182 13.69 7.74 -19.15
C ALA A 182 13.56 8.19 -17.71
N ARG A 183 12.75 7.49 -16.91
CA ARG A 183 12.40 7.93 -15.54
C ARG A 183 13.19 7.23 -14.47
N ALA A 184 13.43 5.94 -14.63
CA ALA A 184 14.29 5.19 -13.74
C ALA A 184 14.91 3.99 -14.43
N ILE A 185 16.11 3.61 -13.96
CA ILE A 185 16.78 2.37 -14.34
C ILE A 185 16.82 1.48 -13.11
N ILE A 186 16.48 0.21 -13.29
CA ILE A 186 16.58 -0.82 -12.27
C ILE A 186 17.31 -2.04 -12.84
N ARG A 187 18.19 -2.66 -12.04
CA ARG A 187 18.85 -3.91 -12.44
C ARG A 187 17.92 -5.11 -12.19
N TYR A 188 17.92 -6.03 -13.14
CA TYR A 188 17.11 -7.24 -13.14
C TYR A 188 17.98 -8.47 -13.38
N ASP A 189 17.62 -9.61 -12.81
CA ASP A 189 18.27 -10.91 -13.00
C ASP A 189 17.32 -11.80 -13.80
N PRO A 190 17.50 -11.91 -15.14
CA PRO A 190 16.62 -12.71 -15.99
C PRO A 190 16.68 -14.20 -15.70
N LYS A 191 17.80 -14.70 -15.17
CA LYS A 191 18.00 -16.12 -14.87
C LYS A 191 17.12 -16.55 -13.71
N ASN A 192 17.15 -15.78 -12.63
CA ASN A 192 16.37 -16.07 -11.42
C ASN A 192 15.01 -15.33 -11.38
N LYS A 193 14.71 -14.54 -12.41
CA LYS A 193 13.48 -13.73 -12.58
C LYS A 193 13.20 -12.79 -11.41
N ARG A 194 14.23 -12.12 -10.90
CA ARG A 194 14.11 -11.24 -9.73
C ARG A 194 14.84 -9.92 -9.94
N TYR A 195 14.42 -8.89 -9.22
CA TYR A 195 15.18 -7.64 -9.19
C TYR A 195 16.49 -7.80 -8.40
N ASP A 196 17.45 -6.92 -8.65
CA ASP A 196 18.78 -6.97 -8.05
C ASP A 196 18.73 -6.92 -6.52
N ALA A 197 19.44 -7.86 -5.89
CA ALA A 197 19.65 -7.92 -4.45
C ALA A 197 20.31 -6.63 -3.93
N ASN A 198 21.18 -5.96 -4.69
CA ASN A 198 21.78 -4.71 -4.25
C ASN A 198 20.83 -3.50 -4.36
N LEU A 199 19.56 -3.73 -4.73
CA LEU A 199 18.53 -2.70 -4.89
C LEU A 199 18.95 -1.58 -5.86
N PHE A 200 19.82 -1.87 -6.84
CA PHE A 200 20.25 -0.89 -7.83
C PHE A 200 19.03 -0.27 -8.53
N ASN A 201 18.79 1.00 -8.23
CA ASN A 201 17.68 1.77 -8.77
C ASN A 201 18.08 3.24 -8.83
N VAL A 202 18.14 3.79 -10.04
CA VAL A 202 18.49 5.19 -10.28
C VAL A 202 17.25 5.92 -10.77
N SER A 203 16.84 6.97 -10.06
CA SER A 203 15.84 7.91 -10.56
C SER A 203 16.53 8.93 -11.46
N LEU A 204 16.01 9.10 -12.68
CA LEU A 204 16.58 9.97 -13.71
C LEU A 204 15.85 11.32 -13.81
N GLY A 205 14.76 11.49 -13.07
CA GLY A 205 13.92 12.68 -13.09
C GLY A 205 12.87 12.70 -14.20
N GLU A 206 11.90 13.61 -14.05
CA GLU A 206 10.70 13.68 -14.90
C GLU A 206 10.94 14.31 -16.28
N ASN A 207 12.12 14.86 -16.53
CA ASN A 207 12.44 15.53 -17.80
C ASN A 207 13.46 14.75 -18.65
N ASN A 208 13.96 13.61 -18.17
CA ASN A 208 14.96 12.85 -18.90
C ASN A 208 14.33 11.95 -19.98
N THR A 209 15.01 11.82 -21.11
CA THR A 209 14.55 11.08 -22.29
C THR A 209 15.73 10.31 -22.88
N ALA A 210 15.46 9.10 -23.36
CA ALA A 210 16.43 8.29 -24.10
C ALA A 210 16.45 8.65 -25.58
N GLU A 211 17.57 8.39 -26.24
CA GLU A 211 17.74 8.55 -27.68
C GLU A 211 17.83 7.17 -28.33
N LYS A 212 17.12 6.97 -29.43
CA LYS A 212 17.23 5.74 -30.22
C LYS A 212 18.50 5.81 -31.07
N VAL A 213 19.45 4.91 -30.83
CA VAL A 213 20.71 4.81 -31.60
C VAL A 213 20.48 3.97 -32.86
N ASP A 214 19.74 2.87 -32.71
CA ASP A 214 19.30 1.97 -33.78
C ASP A 214 17.97 1.29 -33.37
N GLU A 215 17.50 0.30 -34.12
CA GLU A 215 16.21 -0.37 -33.86
C GLU A 215 16.06 -0.94 -32.45
N ASP A 216 17.14 -1.43 -31.85
CA ASP A 216 17.16 -2.16 -30.58
C ASP A 216 17.97 -1.45 -29.48
N THR A 217 18.73 -0.40 -29.80
CA THR A 217 19.62 0.27 -28.84
C THR A 217 19.15 1.66 -28.43
N LEU A 218 19.02 1.89 -27.12
CA LEU A 218 18.81 3.19 -26.50
C LEU A 218 20.10 3.74 -25.91
N ARG A 219 20.32 5.04 -26.09
CA ARG A 219 21.28 5.84 -25.31
C ARG A 219 20.53 6.63 -24.26
N ILE A 220 20.94 6.52 -23.00
CA ILE A 220 20.34 7.21 -21.86
C ILE A 220 21.42 8.09 -21.24
N LYS A 221 21.25 9.41 -21.32
CA LYS A 221 22.18 10.37 -20.73
C LYS A 221 21.79 10.67 -19.29
N TYR A 222 22.69 10.45 -18.33
CA TYR A 222 22.48 10.86 -16.95
C TYR A 222 23.81 10.98 -16.19
N LYS A 223 23.77 11.46 -14.95
CA LYS A 223 24.91 11.44 -14.03
C LYS A 223 24.52 10.63 -12.81
N GLY A 224 25.34 9.65 -12.44
CA GLY A 224 25.05 8.79 -11.30
C GLY A 224 25.81 7.47 -11.39
N PRO A 225 25.50 6.52 -10.48
CA PRO A 225 26.06 5.18 -10.60
C PRO A 225 25.54 4.52 -11.88
N TYR A 226 26.44 3.87 -12.59
CA TYR A 226 26.12 3.09 -13.77
C TYR A 226 26.03 1.60 -13.44
N PRO A 227 25.12 0.86 -14.07
CA PRO A 227 25.25 -0.59 -14.15
C PRO A 227 26.50 -0.96 -14.97
N ASN A 228 26.99 -2.18 -14.80
CA ASN A 228 28.12 -2.70 -15.57
C ASN A 228 27.69 -3.10 -16.99
N VAL A 229 28.63 -3.09 -17.94
CA VAL A 229 28.42 -3.74 -19.24
C VAL A 229 28.11 -5.23 -19.02
N GLY A 230 27.06 -5.72 -19.67
CA GLY A 230 26.51 -7.07 -19.50
C GLY A 230 25.39 -7.18 -18.45
N ASP A 231 25.14 -6.14 -17.64
CA ASP A 231 24.02 -6.16 -16.71
C ASP A 231 22.69 -6.11 -17.47
N ALA A 232 21.73 -6.94 -17.06
CA ALA A 232 20.34 -6.80 -17.47
C ALA A 232 19.64 -5.72 -16.63
N ILE A 233 18.93 -4.82 -17.30
CA ILE A 233 18.22 -3.71 -16.69
C ILE A 233 16.81 -3.55 -17.25
N VAL A 234 15.93 -2.93 -16.47
CA VAL A 234 14.66 -2.39 -16.95
C VAL A 234 14.73 -0.87 -16.90
N LEU A 235 14.57 -0.24 -18.05
CA LEU A 235 14.31 1.20 -18.17
C LEU A 235 12.81 1.43 -17.99
N ARG A 236 12.40 2.13 -16.94
CA ARG A 236 11.02 2.58 -16.74
C ARG A 236 10.80 3.89 -17.48
N HIS A 237 9.85 3.89 -18.41
CA HIS A 237 9.40 5.09 -19.12
C HIS A 237 8.44 5.92 -18.27
N GLN A 238 7.79 5.28 -17.30
CA GLN A 238 6.99 5.93 -16.28
C GLN A 238 7.16 5.22 -14.93
N ILE A 239 7.17 5.96 -13.81
CA ILE A 239 7.18 5.38 -12.46
C ILE A 239 5.77 5.39 -11.89
N TYR A 240 5.20 6.59 -11.70
CA TYR A 240 3.84 6.79 -11.21
C TYR A 240 2.94 7.27 -12.34
N ALA A 241 1.76 6.68 -12.46
CA ALA A 241 0.74 7.12 -13.42
C ALA A 241 -0.66 6.75 -12.90
N GLY A 242 -1.66 6.88 -13.76
CA GLY A 242 -3.06 6.69 -13.42
C GLY A 242 -3.43 5.28 -12.94
N GLY A 243 -2.68 4.25 -13.34
CA GLY A 243 -2.93 2.87 -12.96
C GLY A 243 -4.15 2.24 -13.64
N VAL A 244 -4.63 1.11 -13.11
CA VAL A 244 -5.83 0.46 -13.65
C VAL A 244 -7.09 0.95 -12.93
N CYS A 245 -7.13 0.87 -11.60
CA CYS A 245 -8.27 1.33 -10.82
C CYS A 245 -7.83 2.38 -9.81
N SER A 246 -8.45 3.56 -9.80
CA SER A 246 -8.37 4.47 -8.65
C SER A 246 -9.77 4.68 -8.09
N VAL A 247 -9.89 4.53 -6.79
CA VAL A 247 -11.14 4.64 -6.07
C VAL A 247 -10.97 5.64 -4.94
N GLY A 248 -11.84 6.64 -4.89
CA GLY A 248 -11.75 7.69 -3.88
C GLY A 248 -13.09 8.13 -3.33
N ASP A 249 -13.13 8.49 -2.05
CA ASP A 249 -14.34 8.92 -1.34
C ASP A 249 -15.53 7.97 -1.53
N SER A 250 -15.25 6.67 -1.69
CA SER A 250 -16.23 5.67 -2.09
C SER A 250 -16.49 4.66 -0.98
N LYS A 251 -17.60 3.93 -1.04
CA LYS A 251 -18.00 2.97 -0.01
C LYS A 251 -18.55 1.68 -0.60
N ASN A 252 -18.19 0.54 0.01
CA ASN A 252 -18.63 -0.80 -0.38
C ASN A 252 -18.22 -1.12 -1.83
N ILE A 253 -16.94 -1.41 -2.02
CA ILE A 253 -16.33 -1.64 -3.34
C ILE A 253 -15.79 -3.07 -3.41
N LEU A 254 -16.24 -3.84 -4.40
CA LEU A 254 -15.77 -5.19 -4.68
C LEU A 254 -15.08 -5.25 -6.05
N ILE A 255 -13.83 -5.72 -6.09
CA ILE A 255 -13.11 -6.02 -7.32
C ILE A 255 -12.89 -7.53 -7.38
N LYS A 256 -13.45 -8.20 -8.39
CA LYS A 256 -13.48 -9.68 -8.45
C LYS A 256 -12.94 -10.23 -9.77
N GLY A 257 -11.97 -11.13 -9.71
CA GLY A 257 -11.47 -11.86 -10.88
C GLY A 257 -10.82 -10.96 -11.93
N ILE A 258 -10.13 -9.90 -11.50
CA ILE A 258 -9.42 -8.97 -12.38
C ILE A 258 -7.97 -9.41 -12.57
N ARG A 259 -7.46 -9.30 -13.80
CA ARG A 259 -6.04 -9.54 -14.11
C ARG A 259 -5.38 -8.34 -14.77
N ILE A 260 -4.25 -7.89 -14.24
CA ILE A 260 -3.43 -6.83 -14.83
C ILE A 260 -2.11 -7.45 -15.28
N TYR A 261 -1.83 -7.32 -16.57
CA TYR A 261 -0.58 -7.81 -17.16
C TYR A 261 0.53 -6.78 -17.07
N ASP A 262 0.22 -5.56 -17.48
CA ASP A 262 1.13 -4.43 -17.42
C ASP A 262 0.38 -3.11 -17.44
N CYS A 263 0.93 -2.12 -16.73
CA CYS A 263 0.42 -0.75 -16.68
C CYS A 263 1.48 0.18 -16.04
N ALA A 264 1.41 1.47 -16.36
CA ALA A 264 2.18 2.49 -15.65
C ALA A 264 1.46 2.88 -14.35
N GLY A 265 2.23 3.02 -13.27
CA GLY A 265 1.74 3.36 -11.94
C GLY A 265 1.28 2.14 -11.14
N MET A 266 0.36 2.39 -10.21
CA MET A 266 -0.19 1.37 -9.32
C MET A 266 -1.27 0.55 -10.01
N GLY A 267 -1.49 -0.70 -9.60
CA GLY A 267 -2.57 -1.53 -10.14
C GLY A 267 -3.93 -1.01 -9.70
N ALA A 268 -4.21 -1.07 -8.40
CA ALA A 268 -5.40 -0.51 -7.78
C ALA A 268 -5.04 0.41 -6.60
N HIS A 269 -5.53 1.64 -6.63
CA HIS A 269 -5.32 2.65 -5.60
C HIS A 269 -6.64 3.05 -4.96
N PHE A 270 -6.70 3.07 -3.63
CA PHE A 270 -7.87 3.42 -2.84
C PHE A 270 -7.53 4.55 -1.87
N SER A 271 -8.30 5.63 -1.88
CA SER A 271 -8.10 6.78 -1.00
C SER A 271 -9.40 7.18 -0.29
N SER A 272 -9.36 7.47 1.00
CA SER A 272 -10.52 7.99 1.76
C SER A 272 -11.81 7.15 1.59
N SER A 273 -11.67 5.85 1.34
CA SER A 273 -12.77 4.94 0.99
C SER A 273 -13.05 3.93 2.10
N GLU A 274 -14.26 3.35 2.13
CA GLU A 274 -14.73 2.48 3.22
C GLU A 274 -15.21 1.12 2.68
N ASN A 275 -14.82 0.02 3.32
CA ASN A 275 -15.22 -1.35 2.98
C ASN A 275 -14.86 -1.76 1.55
N ILE A 276 -13.66 -2.31 1.39
CA ILE A 276 -13.09 -2.67 0.09
C ILE A 276 -12.73 -4.16 0.10
N ALA A 277 -13.10 -4.87 -0.96
CA ALA A 277 -12.73 -6.27 -1.14
C ALA A 277 -12.11 -6.51 -2.52
N LEU A 278 -10.99 -7.23 -2.54
CA LEU A 278 -10.32 -7.74 -3.73
C LEU A 278 -10.34 -9.27 -3.67
N ASP A 279 -11.06 -9.93 -4.58
CA ASP A 279 -11.15 -11.39 -4.66
C ASP A 279 -10.63 -11.88 -6.01
N GLY A 280 -9.54 -12.64 -6.01
CA GLY A 280 -8.94 -13.11 -7.26
C GLY A 280 -8.32 -11.99 -8.10
N PHE A 281 -7.76 -10.96 -7.45
CA PHE A 281 -7.03 -9.88 -8.11
C PHE A 281 -5.62 -10.36 -8.45
N LYS A 282 -5.23 -10.29 -9.73
CA LYS A 282 -3.98 -10.88 -10.22
C LYS A 282 -3.14 -9.86 -10.96
N VAL A 283 -1.93 -9.62 -10.48
CA VAL A 283 -0.91 -8.86 -11.19
C VAL A 283 0.19 -9.83 -11.59
N LYS A 284 0.40 -10.01 -12.89
CA LYS A 284 1.42 -10.92 -13.41
C LYS A 284 1.89 -10.48 -14.79
N PRO A 285 3.21 -10.36 -15.04
CA PRO A 285 3.70 -9.92 -16.34
C PRO A 285 3.23 -10.84 -17.48
N ARG A 286 3.13 -10.30 -18.70
CA ARG A 286 2.98 -11.15 -19.90
C ARG A 286 4.18 -12.10 -20.00
N LYS A 287 3.96 -13.25 -20.63
CA LYS A 287 5.00 -14.29 -20.81
C LYS A 287 6.27 -13.68 -21.42
N GLY A 288 7.38 -13.82 -20.71
CA GLY A 288 8.70 -13.36 -21.15
C GLY A 288 9.04 -11.91 -20.76
N LEU A 289 8.07 -11.08 -20.38
CA LEU A 289 8.34 -9.75 -19.83
C LEU A 289 8.84 -9.82 -18.39
N TRP A 290 9.72 -8.89 -18.05
CA TRP A 290 10.40 -8.84 -16.75
C TRP A 290 9.66 -8.00 -15.69
N MET A 291 8.63 -7.26 -16.08
CA MET A 291 7.88 -6.37 -15.20
C MET A 291 6.39 -6.42 -15.54
N SER A 292 5.55 -6.26 -14.53
CA SER A 292 4.11 -6.04 -14.66
C SER A 292 3.79 -4.55 -14.47
N LEU A 293 3.96 -4.04 -13.25
CA LEU A 293 3.63 -2.66 -12.88
C LEU A 293 4.88 -1.87 -12.52
N THR A 294 4.85 -0.56 -12.80
CA THR A 294 5.98 0.32 -12.50
C THR A 294 5.99 0.85 -11.07
N ALA A 295 4.89 0.63 -10.32
CA ALA A 295 4.71 0.89 -8.89
C ALA A 295 3.93 -0.26 -8.21
N ASP A 296 3.20 0.00 -7.12
CA ASP A 296 2.50 -0.99 -6.29
C ASP A 296 1.43 -1.78 -7.04
N ALA A 297 1.15 -3.02 -6.64
CA ALA A 297 -0.05 -3.70 -7.15
C ALA A 297 -1.34 -3.14 -6.52
N THR A 298 -1.35 -2.93 -5.21
CA THR A 298 -2.48 -2.38 -4.48
C THR A 298 -2.01 -1.37 -3.43
N HIS A 299 -2.76 -0.28 -3.25
CA HIS A 299 -2.37 0.79 -2.34
C HIS A 299 -3.60 1.42 -1.71
N PHE A 300 -3.63 1.51 -0.39
CA PHE A 300 -4.77 1.97 0.41
C PHE A 300 -4.33 3.08 1.34
N ASN A 301 -4.77 4.30 1.05
CA ASN A 301 -4.43 5.50 1.80
C ASN A 301 -5.67 6.05 2.52
N SER A 302 -5.59 6.15 3.85
CA SER A 302 -6.64 6.73 4.69
C SER A 302 -8.02 6.09 4.48
N CYS A 303 -8.03 4.79 4.16
CA CYS A 303 -9.25 4.00 4.05
C CYS A 303 -9.80 3.62 5.43
N ARG A 304 -11.07 3.26 5.49
CA ARG A 304 -11.82 3.03 6.74
C ARG A 304 -12.62 1.72 6.67
N GLY A 305 -13.15 1.29 7.81
CA GLY A 305 -13.97 0.08 7.87
C GLY A 305 -13.13 -1.18 7.71
N SER A 306 -13.38 -1.94 6.65
CA SER A 306 -12.67 -3.20 6.35
C SER A 306 -11.95 -3.20 4.99
N ILE A 307 -10.84 -3.91 4.90
CA ILE A 307 -10.16 -4.25 3.65
C ILE A 307 -9.96 -5.76 3.60
N GLU A 308 -10.39 -6.39 2.51
CA GLU A 308 -10.19 -7.80 2.24
C GLU A 308 -9.36 -7.97 0.96
N ILE A 309 -8.32 -8.80 1.01
CA ILE A 309 -7.54 -9.22 -0.15
C ILE A 309 -7.44 -10.74 -0.11
N ILE A 310 -8.22 -11.41 -0.97
CA ILE A 310 -8.36 -12.86 -0.94
C ILE A 310 -8.05 -13.49 -2.30
N ASN A 311 -7.52 -14.72 -2.28
CA ASN A 311 -7.29 -15.55 -3.47
C ASN A 311 -6.47 -14.85 -4.57
N SER A 312 -5.59 -13.92 -4.19
CA SER A 312 -4.93 -12.97 -5.11
C SER A 312 -3.47 -13.33 -5.39
N GLU A 313 -2.92 -12.83 -6.49
CA GLU A 313 -1.57 -13.15 -6.97
C GLU A 313 -0.84 -11.86 -7.39
N PHE A 314 0.39 -11.69 -6.92
CA PHE A 314 1.17 -10.48 -7.09
C PHE A 314 2.59 -10.82 -7.54
N GLU A 315 2.91 -10.59 -8.81
CA GLU A 315 4.24 -10.84 -9.38
C GLU A 315 4.76 -9.71 -10.28
N GLY A 316 6.07 -9.43 -10.18
CA GLY A 316 6.82 -8.64 -11.15
C GLY A 316 6.59 -7.13 -11.12
N MET A 317 5.98 -6.59 -10.06
CA MET A 317 5.83 -5.15 -9.88
C MET A 317 7.08 -4.52 -9.25
N CYS A 318 7.27 -3.23 -9.51
CA CYS A 318 8.46 -2.49 -9.09
C CYS A 318 8.30 -1.71 -7.76
N ASP A 319 7.15 -1.85 -7.10
CA ASP A 319 6.92 -1.48 -5.70
C ASP A 319 6.12 -2.58 -4.94
N ASP A 320 5.43 -2.25 -3.85
CA ASP A 320 4.80 -3.25 -2.98
C ASP A 320 3.63 -4.02 -3.60
N ALA A 321 3.38 -5.25 -3.13
CA ALA A 321 2.16 -5.97 -3.49
C ALA A 321 0.92 -5.32 -2.85
N THR A 322 1.03 -4.93 -1.58
CA THR A 322 0.04 -4.05 -0.92
C THR A 322 0.73 -3.07 0.01
N ASN A 323 0.23 -1.84 0.04
CA ASN A 323 0.51 -0.87 1.09
C ASN A 323 -0.82 -0.39 1.71
N ILE A 324 -0.99 -0.52 3.03
CA ILE A 324 -2.19 -0.11 3.77
C ILE A 324 -1.79 0.83 4.90
N HIS A 325 -2.15 2.11 4.77
CA HIS A 325 -1.73 3.13 5.71
C HIS A 325 -2.73 4.29 5.84
N GLY A 326 -2.68 5.01 6.96
CA GLY A 326 -3.15 6.39 7.06
C GLY A 326 -2.02 7.39 6.83
N MET A 327 -2.30 8.69 6.89
CA MET A 327 -1.26 9.72 6.94
C MET A 327 -1.15 10.30 8.34
N TYR A 328 0.08 10.58 8.79
CA TYR A 328 0.28 11.43 9.96
C TYR A 328 -0.01 12.89 9.63
N TRP A 329 -0.77 13.50 10.52
CA TRP A 329 -0.90 14.95 10.65
C TRP A 329 0.12 15.44 11.67
N GLN A 330 0.85 16.52 11.39
CA GLN A 330 1.73 17.14 12.37
C GLN A 330 1.16 18.45 12.86
N ILE A 331 1.18 18.63 14.17
CA ILE A 331 0.71 19.86 14.82
C ILE A 331 1.62 21.02 14.41
N GLU A 332 1.00 22.08 13.89
CA GLU A 332 1.65 23.36 13.59
C GLU A 332 1.36 24.40 14.68
N SER A 333 0.13 24.45 15.18
CA SER A 333 -0.29 25.33 16.27
C SER A 333 -1.48 24.75 17.05
N ILE A 334 -1.65 25.22 18.29
CA ILE A 334 -2.70 24.79 19.22
C ILE A 334 -3.30 26.05 19.82
N LYS A 335 -4.63 26.15 19.83
CA LYS A 335 -5.37 27.22 20.51
C LYS A 335 -6.66 26.67 21.08
N ASP A 336 -6.80 26.70 22.40
CA ASP A 336 -7.95 26.15 23.12
C ASP A 336 -8.19 24.69 22.69
N LYS A 337 -9.38 24.37 22.17
CA LYS A 337 -9.74 23.06 21.61
C LYS A 337 -9.42 22.88 20.12
N THR A 338 -8.56 23.73 19.56
CA THR A 338 -8.30 23.76 18.11
C THR A 338 -6.86 23.39 17.80
N LEU A 339 -6.69 22.42 16.90
CA LEU A 339 -5.42 22.03 16.31
C LEU A 339 -5.33 22.55 14.88
N GLU A 340 -4.23 23.20 14.54
CA GLU A 340 -3.84 23.43 13.16
C GLU A 340 -2.77 22.39 12.78
N MET A 341 -2.99 21.65 11.70
CA MET A 341 -2.11 20.54 11.32
C MET A 341 -1.82 20.50 9.83
N SER A 342 -0.65 19.96 9.46
CA SER A 342 -0.22 19.74 8.07
C SER A 342 0.18 18.27 7.86
N TYR A 343 0.30 17.81 6.61
CA TYR A 343 0.84 16.47 6.35
C TYR A 343 2.29 16.35 6.82
N ALA A 344 2.65 15.27 7.51
CA ALA A 344 3.98 15.11 8.08
C ALA A 344 5.13 15.23 7.06
N LYS A 345 5.02 14.54 5.93
CA LYS A 345 6.01 14.58 4.84
C LYS A 345 5.82 15.79 3.93
N TYR A 346 4.57 16.13 3.63
CA TYR A 346 4.20 17.06 2.57
C TYR A 346 3.61 18.36 3.12
N ARG A 347 4.26 18.97 4.12
CA ARG A 347 3.76 20.15 4.84
C ARG A 347 3.33 21.33 3.95
N ASN A 348 3.86 21.41 2.72
CA ASN A 348 3.57 22.46 1.76
C ASN A 348 2.61 22.06 0.61
N GLN A 349 2.15 20.80 0.57
CA GLN A 349 1.20 20.36 -0.44
C GLN A 349 -0.22 20.84 -0.15
N ARG A 350 -1.02 20.96 -1.20
CA ARG A 350 -2.44 21.28 -1.09
C ARG A 350 -3.19 20.08 -0.53
N ILE A 351 -4.03 20.33 0.47
CA ILE A 351 -4.91 19.38 1.13
C ILE A 351 -6.32 19.54 0.57
N SER A 352 -6.96 18.43 0.24
CA SER A 352 -8.40 18.36 0.02
C SER A 352 -9.11 18.12 1.36
N ILE A 353 -10.28 18.75 1.54
CA ILE A 353 -11.13 18.47 2.71
C ILE A 353 -11.51 16.98 2.79
N SER A 354 -11.59 16.28 1.65
CA SER A 354 -11.90 14.84 1.61
C SER A 354 -10.82 13.94 2.22
N SER A 355 -9.58 14.43 2.34
CA SER A 355 -8.50 13.70 3.00
C SER A 355 -8.41 14.02 4.51
N ALA A 356 -9.12 15.06 4.97
CA ALA A 356 -9.12 15.48 6.36
C ALA A 356 -10.04 14.60 7.24
N PRO A 357 -9.79 14.50 8.56
CA PRO A 357 -10.69 13.82 9.49
C PRO A 357 -12.12 14.39 9.40
N LYS A 358 -13.12 13.57 9.68
CA LYS A 358 -14.55 13.94 9.68
C LYS A 358 -15.03 14.24 11.10
N ALA A 359 -16.12 15.01 11.23
CA ALA A 359 -16.80 15.16 12.51
C ALA A 359 -17.18 13.77 13.07
N GLY A 360 -16.92 13.54 14.36
CA GLY A 360 -17.08 12.25 15.03
C GLY A 360 -15.86 11.32 15.00
N ASP A 361 -14.87 11.61 14.14
CA ASP A 361 -13.61 10.86 14.10
C ASP A 361 -12.83 11.01 15.41
N THR A 362 -11.93 10.08 15.66
CA THR A 362 -11.08 10.06 16.84
C THR A 362 -9.66 10.39 16.44
N LEU A 363 -9.16 11.54 16.89
CA LEU A 363 -7.74 11.85 16.83
C LEU A 363 -7.00 11.05 17.90
N GLU A 364 -5.88 10.46 17.51
CA GLU A 364 -4.97 9.80 18.43
C GLU A 364 -3.75 10.69 18.63
N LEU A 365 -3.60 11.14 19.86
CA LEU A 365 -2.68 12.19 20.26
C LEU A 365 -1.49 11.57 21.00
N PRO A 366 -0.25 11.93 20.63
CA PRO A 366 0.93 11.30 21.19
C PRO A 366 1.29 11.80 22.59
N CYS A 367 2.30 11.20 23.22
CA CYS A 367 2.83 11.60 24.52
C CYS A 367 4.15 12.39 24.41
N PRO A 368 4.55 13.13 25.46
CA PRO A 368 5.77 13.95 25.45
C PRO A 368 7.06 13.14 25.23
N GLU A 369 7.11 11.92 25.75
CA GLU A 369 8.28 11.04 25.66
C GLU A 369 8.41 10.39 24.29
N ASN A 370 7.32 10.34 23.50
CA ASN A 370 7.30 9.72 22.19
C ASN A 370 6.24 10.36 21.28
N TYR A 371 6.72 11.14 20.30
CA TYR A 371 5.88 11.96 19.43
C TYR A 371 5.04 11.18 18.42
N MET A 372 5.11 9.84 18.42
CA MET A 372 4.32 8.95 17.58
C MET A 372 3.41 8.00 18.37
N ARG A 373 3.60 7.87 19.69
CA ARG A 373 2.87 6.90 20.53
C ARG A 373 1.55 7.49 21.03
N PRO A 374 0.39 7.04 20.54
CA PRO A 374 -0.88 7.57 21.00
C PRO A 374 -1.18 7.15 22.44
N THR A 375 -1.40 8.13 23.33
CA THR A 375 -1.81 7.88 24.73
C THR A 375 -3.07 8.64 25.14
N HIS A 376 -3.52 9.58 24.29
CA HIS A 376 -4.74 10.34 24.51
C HIS A 376 -5.59 10.37 23.24
N PHE A 377 -6.91 10.50 23.39
CA PHE A 377 -7.86 10.43 22.29
C PHE A 377 -8.84 11.60 22.38
N ALA A 378 -9.04 12.30 21.27
CA ALA A 378 -9.97 13.44 21.21
C ALA A 378 -10.95 13.26 20.06
N LYS A 379 -12.24 13.57 20.31
CA LYS A 379 -13.27 13.54 19.27
C LYS A 379 -13.25 14.81 18.45
N VAL A 380 -13.33 14.67 17.12
CA VAL A 380 -13.44 15.78 16.18
C VAL A 380 -14.85 16.35 16.22
N GLU A 381 -14.98 17.63 16.54
CA GLU A 381 -16.24 18.39 16.44
C GLU A 381 -16.44 18.91 15.01
N SER A 382 -15.42 19.53 14.44
CA SER A 382 -15.46 20.07 13.08
C SER A 382 -14.08 20.17 12.45
N VAL A 383 -14.03 20.21 11.12
CA VAL A 383 -12.81 20.38 10.34
C VAL A 383 -13.01 21.44 9.26
N SER A 384 -11.97 22.21 8.99
CA SER A 384 -11.88 23.07 7.82
C SER A 384 -10.46 23.03 7.25
N VAL A 385 -10.29 23.56 6.05
CA VAL A 385 -8.98 23.70 5.39
C VAL A 385 -8.60 25.18 5.39
N SER A 386 -7.35 25.48 5.71
CA SER A 386 -6.81 26.85 5.69
C SER A 386 -6.95 27.49 4.30
N PRO A 387 -6.98 28.83 4.18
CA PRO A 387 -7.11 29.51 2.88
C PRO A 387 -6.02 29.15 1.86
N ASP A 388 -4.78 28.91 2.31
CA ASP A 388 -3.67 28.47 1.46
C ASP A 388 -3.74 26.98 1.06
N LYS A 389 -4.73 26.26 1.60
CA LYS A 389 -4.95 24.82 1.47
C LYS A 389 -3.80 23.95 1.95
N LYS A 390 -2.91 24.44 2.81
CA LYS A 390 -1.74 23.67 3.30
C LYS A 390 -1.94 23.09 4.69
N ARG A 391 -3.00 23.49 5.39
CA ARG A 391 -3.29 23.06 6.76
C ARG A 391 -4.76 22.69 6.92
N ILE A 392 -5.03 21.76 7.81
CA ILE A 392 -6.36 21.50 8.35
C ILE A 392 -6.49 22.20 9.71
N ILE A 393 -7.67 22.70 10.00
CA ILE A 393 -8.04 23.31 11.27
C ILE A 393 -9.11 22.42 11.88
N VAL A 394 -8.77 21.74 12.97
CA VAL A 394 -9.61 20.72 13.60
C VAL A 394 -9.98 21.19 15.00
N LYS A 395 -11.28 21.34 15.24
CA LYS A 395 -11.82 21.63 16.57
C LYS A 395 -12.23 20.31 17.23
N THR A 396 -11.85 20.10 18.49
CA THR A 396 -12.22 18.91 19.27
C THR A 396 -13.39 19.18 20.21
N CYS A 397 -14.15 18.14 20.53
CA CYS A 397 -15.24 18.22 21.52
C CYS A 397 -14.69 18.51 22.93
N ASP A 398 -13.60 17.84 23.27
CA ASP A 398 -12.95 17.90 24.59
C ASP A 398 -11.76 18.87 24.60
N GLU A 399 -11.37 19.29 25.80
CA GLU A 399 -10.13 20.04 26.01
C GLU A 399 -8.91 19.22 25.57
N LEU A 400 -7.94 19.91 24.97
CA LEU A 400 -6.69 19.28 24.53
C LEU A 400 -5.69 19.19 25.69
N PRO A 401 -4.92 18.10 25.79
CA PRO A 401 -3.88 18.00 26.81
C PRO A 401 -2.83 19.13 26.71
N GLN A 402 -2.44 19.69 27.86
CA GLN A 402 -1.51 20.82 27.93
C GLN A 402 -0.09 20.51 27.43
N TRP A 403 0.26 19.23 27.34
CA TRP A 403 1.58 18.78 26.89
C TRP A 403 1.71 18.66 25.37
N LEU A 404 0.61 18.82 24.61
CA LEU A 404 0.68 18.79 23.16
C LEU A 404 1.58 19.93 22.67
N ALA A 405 2.42 19.61 21.70
CA ALA A 405 3.39 20.54 21.15
C ALA A 405 3.47 20.42 19.63
N LYS A 406 4.09 21.43 19.02
CA LYS A 406 4.43 21.42 17.58
C LYS A 406 5.21 20.15 17.21
N ASP A 407 5.03 19.70 15.97
CA ASP A 407 5.68 18.54 15.34
C ASP A 407 5.26 17.16 15.86
N MET A 408 4.48 17.09 16.94
CA MET A 408 3.82 15.85 17.37
C MET A 408 2.93 15.27 16.26
N ALA A 409 3.00 13.95 16.07
CA ALA A 409 2.30 13.25 15.01
C ALA A 409 0.94 12.74 15.49
N VAL A 410 -0.12 13.37 14.98
CA VAL A 410 -1.52 13.01 15.19
C VAL A 410 -1.94 12.06 14.09
N SER A 411 -2.64 11.00 14.48
CA SER A 411 -3.28 10.07 13.54
C SER A 411 -4.78 10.03 13.75
N VAL A 412 -5.50 9.46 12.77
CA VAL A 412 -6.96 9.31 12.84
C VAL A 412 -7.27 7.84 13.01
N LYS A 413 -7.94 7.48 14.10
CA LYS A 413 -8.20 6.10 14.46
C LYS A 413 -8.92 5.34 13.35
N GLU A 414 -9.88 5.98 12.71
CA GLU A 414 -10.71 5.36 11.70
C GLU A 414 -10.00 5.16 10.35
N TYR A 415 -8.82 5.75 10.13
CA TYR A 415 -7.95 5.51 8.98
C TYR A 415 -7.12 4.22 9.11
N ARG A 416 -7.40 3.41 10.15
CA ARG A 416 -6.79 2.10 10.39
C ARG A 416 -7.87 1.01 10.26
N PRO A 417 -8.20 0.60 9.02
CA PRO A 417 -9.26 -0.38 8.77
C PRO A 417 -8.84 -1.76 9.30
N LYS A 418 -9.84 -2.60 9.61
CA LYS A 418 -9.60 -4.02 9.85
C LYS A 418 -9.22 -4.70 8.55
N VAL A 419 -8.20 -5.53 8.56
CA VAL A 419 -7.62 -6.12 7.35
C VAL A 419 -7.66 -7.64 7.41
N ARG A 420 -8.11 -8.27 6.33
CA ARG A 420 -7.98 -9.71 6.11
C ARG A 420 -7.27 -9.95 4.78
N ILE A 421 -6.11 -10.59 4.84
CA ILE A 421 -5.36 -11.04 3.66
C ILE A 421 -5.24 -12.56 3.73
N GLU A 422 -5.84 -13.27 2.77
CA GLU A 422 -5.93 -14.73 2.85
C GLU A 422 -5.72 -15.39 1.48
N ASN A 423 -5.05 -16.55 1.47
CA ASN A 423 -4.83 -17.34 0.26
C ASN A 423 -4.13 -16.55 -0.88
N CYS A 424 -3.24 -15.62 -0.53
CA CYS A 424 -2.53 -14.78 -1.49
C CYS A 424 -1.13 -15.31 -1.80
N ARG A 425 -0.64 -15.02 -3.00
CA ARG A 425 0.72 -15.35 -3.44
C ARG A 425 1.45 -14.09 -3.87
N VAL A 426 2.66 -13.89 -3.36
CA VAL A 426 3.54 -12.79 -3.72
C VAL A 426 4.87 -13.37 -4.19
N GLY A 427 5.38 -12.90 -5.32
CA GLY A 427 6.76 -13.20 -5.66
C GLY A 427 7.39 -12.30 -6.69
N TYR A 428 8.72 -12.39 -6.83
CA TYR A 428 9.47 -11.64 -7.83
C TYR A 428 9.21 -10.13 -7.78
N VAL A 429 9.13 -9.57 -6.56
CA VAL A 429 8.74 -8.18 -6.29
C VAL A 429 9.90 -7.37 -5.74
N ARG A 430 9.92 -6.07 -6.05
CA ARG A 430 10.75 -5.08 -5.36
C ARG A 430 9.88 -3.94 -4.84
N PRO A 431 10.09 -3.43 -3.61
CA PRO A 431 10.97 -3.99 -2.61
C PRO A 431 10.25 -5.02 -1.74
N ARG A 432 9.06 -4.71 -1.20
CA ARG A 432 8.41 -5.52 -0.16
C ARG A 432 7.20 -6.27 -0.72
N GLY A 433 6.75 -7.29 0.01
CA GLY A 433 5.46 -7.91 -0.25
C GLY A 433 4.33 -7.02 0.27
N PHE A 434 4.01 -7.15 1.55
CA PHE A 434 2.95 -6.38 2.20
C PHE A 434 3.50 -5.37 3.20
N LEU A 435 3.13 -4.10 3.03
CA LEU A 435 3.33 -3.03 4.00
C LEU A 435 2.02 -2.79 4.75
N ILE A 436 1.97 -3.18 6.02
CA ILE A 436 0.75 -3.22 6.85
C ILE A 436 0.88 -2.23 8.00
N GLN A 437 0.19 -1.11 7.91
CA GLN A 437 0.27 -0.02 8.87
C GLN A 437 -1.13 0.33 9.42
N THR A 438 -1.74 -0.62 10.14
CA THR A 438 -3.12 -0.54 10.62
C THR A 438 -3.31 -1.26 11.97
N THR A 439 -4.53 -1.35 12.48
CA THR A 439 -4.87 -2.08 13.71
C THR A 439 -5.92 -3.16 13.49
N GLY A 440 -5.59 -4.42 13.81
CA GLY A 440 -6.46 -5.58 13.55
C GLY A 440 -6.31 -6.10 12.14
N ALA A 441 -5.14 -6.65 11.82
CA ALA A 441 -4.88 -7.28 10.53
C ALA A 441 -4.58 -8.77 10.72
N VAL A 442 -5.15 -9.59 9.84
CA VAL A 442 -4.84 -11.01 9.74
C VAL A 442 -4.28 -11.30 8.36
N VAL A 443 -3.06 -11.85 8.31
CA VAL A 443 -2.44 -12.41 7.11
C VAL A 443 -2.39 -13.92 7.30
N LYS A 444 -3.15 -14.67 6.52
CA LYS A 444 -3.32 -16.12 6.71
C LYS A 444 -3.11 -16.89 5.41
N ASN A 445 -2.46 -18.05 5.49
CA ASN A 445 -2.31 -18.97 4.35
C ASN A 445 -1.77 -18.28 3.08
N CYS A 446 -0.78 -17.40 3.26
CA CYS A 446 -0.15 -16.67 2.16
C CYS A 446 1.25 -17.22 1.89
N SER A 447 1.69 -17.17 0.63
CA SER A 447 3.06 -17.56 0.25
C SER A 447 3.83 -16.37 -0.34
N PHE A 448 5.05 -16.18 0.13
CA PHE A 448 5.98 -15.16 -0.35
C PHE A 448 7.23 -15.83 -0.90
N LYS A 449 7.68 -15.42 -2.08
CA LYS A 449 8.84 -16.02 -2.74
C LYS A 449 9.70 -14.98 -3.45
N ASP A 450 11.02 -15.05 -3.27
CA ASP A 450 12.00 -14.25 -4.03
C ASP A 450 11.71 -12.72 -3.97
N THR A 451 11.37 -12.20 -2.80
CA THR A 451 11.21 -10.75 -2.58
C THR A 451 12.57 -10.09 -2.33
N VAL A 452 12.80 -8.90 -2.89
CA VAL A 452 14.11 -8.24 -2.72
C VAL A 452 14.32 -7.70 -1.31
N ALA A 453 13.28 -7.17 -0.67
CA ALA A 453 13.28 -6.79 0.74
C ALA A 453 12.31 -7.70 1.53
N MET A 454 11.87 -7.24 2.71
CA MET A 454 10.98 -7.98 3.59
C MET A 454 9.69 -8.40 2.89
N ALA A 455 9.23 -9.62 3.15
CA ALA A 455 7.94 -10.11 2.69
C ALA A 455 6.80 -9.34 3.35
N ILE A 456 6.91 -9.07 4.66
CA ILE A 456 5.95 -8.25 5.40
C ILE A 456 6.71 -7.19 6.20
N LEU A 457 6.36 -5.93 6.00
CA LEU A 457 6.81 -4.79 6.79
C LEU A 457 5.63 -4.19 7.55
N ILE A 458 5.78 -4.01 8.85
CA ILE A 458 4.84 -3.31 9.72
C ILE A 458 5.59 -2.07 10.20
N GLU A 459 5.27 -0.90 9.65
CA GLU A 459 6.04 0.31 9.95
C GLU A 459 5.14 1.48 10.37
N ALA A 460 5.60 2.26 11.34
CA ALA A 460 5.13 3.64 11.50
C ALA A 460 6.29 4.56 11.12
N ASP A 461 6.07 5.48 10.18
CA ASP A 461 7.14 6.30 9.63
C ASP A 461 6.81 7.79 9.65
N LEU A 462 7.46 8.51 10.58
CA LEU A 462 7.43 9.97 10.65
C LEU A 462 8.67 10.63 10.01
N ASN A 463 9.65 9.84 9.57
CA ASN A 463 10.93 10.34 9.06
C ASN A 463 10.96 10.50 7.53
N THR A 464 10.42 9.53 6.78
CA THR A 464 10.53 9.49 5.32
C THR A 464 9.17 9.67 4.66
N TRP A 465 8.20 8.83 5.00
CA TRP A 465 6.90 8.77 4.33
C TRP A 465 5.80 9.60 5.02
N GLY A 466 5.89 9.79 6.33
CA GLY A 466 4.80 10.42 7.09
C GLY A 466 3.55 9.52 7.12
N GLU A 467 3.74 8.21 7.01
CA GLU A 467 2.70 7.20 6.85
C GLU A 467 2.42 6.46 8.16
N SER A 468 1.12 6.43 8.48
CA SER A 468 0.38 5.73 9.52
C SER A 468 0.86 5.75 10.98
N ALA A 469 -0.11 5.60 11.88
CA ALA A 469 0.14 5.39 13.30
C ALA A 469 0.74 4.01 13.60
N ALA A 470 1.09 3.79 14.86
CA ALA A 470 1.53 2.50 15.32
C ALA A 470 0.47 1.40 15.11
N SER A 471 0.92 0.28 14.53
CA SER A 471 0.12 -0.94 14.38
C SER A 471 -0.13 -1.66 15.70
N ASP A 472 -1.28 -2.31 15.81
CA ASP A 472 -1.70 -3.12 16.96
C ASP A 472 -2.59 -4.28 16.50
N ASP A 473 -2.61 -5.36 17.26
CA ASP A 473 -3.41 -6.57 16.98
C ASP A 473 -3.20 -7.13 15.56
N ILE A 474 -1.95 -7.44 15.22
CA ILE A 474 -1.58 -8.05 13.94
C ILE A 474 -1.31 -9.53 14.13
N LEU A 475 -1.90 -10.38 13.29
CA LEU A 475 -1.65 -11.82 13.24
C LEU A 475 -1.18 -12.22 11.84
N ILE A 476 0.02 -12.78 11.76
CA ILE A 476 0.56 -13.42 10.56
C ILE A 476 0.63 -14.91 10.88
N THR A 477 -0.10 -15.75 10.14
CA THR A 477 -0.17 -17.17 10.47
C THR A 477 -0.33 -18.08 9.26
N ASP A 478 0.15 -19.32 9.40
CA ASP A 478 0.07 -20.36 8.36
C ASP A 478 0.67 -19.89 7.02
N CYS A 479 1.68 -19.01 7.05
CA CYS A 479 2.31 -18.45 5.86
C CYS A 479 3.61 -19.16 5.52
N VAL A 480 3.96 -19.18 4.23
CA VAL A 480 5.22 -19.72 3.72
C VAL A 480 6.08 -18.59 3.16
N PHE A 481 7.34 -18.53 3.59
CA PHE A 481 8.32 -17.54 3.17
C PHE A 481 9.51 -18.28 2.56
N GLU A 482 9.85 -18.01 1.30
CA GLU A 482 10.96 -18.67 0.60
C GLU A 482 11.89 -17.63 -0.06
N ASN A 483 13.20 -17.70 0.21
CA ASN A 483 14.22 -16.82 -0.37
C ASN A 483 13.90 -15.32 -0.20
N ILE A 484 13.54 -14.93 1.02
CA ILE A 484 13.08 -13.57 1.32
C ILE A 484 14.24 -12.64 1.61
N ASN A 485 14.11 -11.37 1.20
CA ASN A 485 15.03 -10.29 1.52
C ASN A 485 16.45 -10.55 1.00
N SER A 486 16.56 -10.85 -0.29
CA SER A 486 17.85 -11.05 -0.97
C SER A 486 18.79 -9.85 -0.85
N SER A 487 18.24 -8.64 -0.64
CA SER A 487 19.00 -7.42 -0.38
C SER A 487 19.61 -7.31 1.00
N LYS A 488 19.21 -8.20 1.93
CA LYS A 488 19.59 -8.14 3.34
C LYS A 488 19.24 -6.80 3.99
N ARG A 489 18.28 -6.05 3.41
CA ARG A 489 17.86 -4.76 3.94
C ARG A 489 17.30 -4.97 5.34
N ASN A 490 17.83 -4.21 6.30
CA ASN A 490 17.49 -4.37 7.71
C ASN A 490 17.79 -5.78 8.28
N GLY A 491 18.75 -6.54 7.72
CA GLY A 491 19.32 -7.74 8.36
C GLY A 491 18.62 -9.07 8.07
N GLU A 492 18.51 -9.49 6.80
CA GLU A 492 17.98 -10.80 6.36
C GLU A 492 16.61 -11.21 6.92
N VAL A 493 15.84 -10.25 7.44
CA VAL A 493 14.50 -10.45 8.01
C VAL A 493 13.44 -10.64 6.92
N ALA A 494 12.52 -11.57 7.14
CA ALA A 494 11.36 -11.79 6.29
C ALA A 494 10.13 -11.01 6.76
N VAL A 495 9.89 -11.00 8.07
CA VAL A 495 8.84 -10.20 8.73
C VAL A 495 9.50 -9.19 9.65
N PHE A 496 9.23 -7.91 9.44
CA PHE A 496 9.84 -6.84 10.22
C PHE A 496 8.79 -5.85 10.73
N ALA A 497 8.73 -5.62 12.04
CA ALA A 497 8.07 -4.46 12.62
C ALA A 497 9.11 -3.40 12.99
N SER A 498 8.86 -2.14 12.61
CA SER A 498 9.79 -1.03 12.79
C SER A 498 9.09 0.32 13.00
N ALA A 499 9.82 1.26 13.59
CA ALA A 499 9.42 2.64 13.68
C ALA A 499 10.52 3.54 13.14
N LYS A 500 10.15 4.59 12.39
CA LYS A 500 11.08 5.60 11.86
C LYS A 500 10.71 6.97 12.41
N PHE A 501 11.58 7.49 13.26
CA PHE A 501 11.41 8.78 13.92
C PHE A 501 12.18 9.87 13.19
N LYS A 502 11.59 11.05 13.10
CA LYS A 502 12.29 12.23 12.60
C LYS A 502 13.40 12.62 13.58
N LYS A 503 14.59 12.92 13.05
CA LYS A 503 15.76 13.30 13.85
C LYS A 503 15.43 14.43 14.84
N GLY A 504 15.77 14.24 16.11
CA GLY A 504 15.61 15.24 17.17
C GLY A 504 14.25 15.25 17.86
N LEU A 505 13.28 14.43 17.43
CA LEU A 505 12.00 14.28 18.14
C LEU A 505 12.09 13.16 19.19
N PRO A 506 11.36 13.27 20.33
CA PRO A 506 11.26 12.20 21.33
C PRO A 506 10.69 10.88 20.75
N PHE A 507 11.28 9.75 21.15
CA PHE A 507 10.98 8.42 20.60
C PHE A 507 11.03 7.28 21.64
N GLU A 508 10.86 7.57 22.93
CA GLU A 508 11.07 6.58 23.98
C GLU A 508 10.05 5.42 23.97
N GLY A 509 10.54 4.20 24.12
CA GLY A 509 9.74 3.00 24.30
C GLY A 509 9.04 2.46 23.05
N ASN A 510 8.20 1.45 23.25
CA ASN A 510 7.44 0.81 22.18
C ASN A 510 6.28 1.68 21.72
N ILE A 511 5.92 1.58 20.44
CA ILE A 511 4.76 2.25 19.86
C ILE A 511 3.73 1.23 19.36
N HIS A 512 4.19 0.11 18.80
CA HIS A 512 3.33 -0.97 18.35
C HIS A 512 2.79 -1.76 19.55
N GLY A 513 1.56 -2.24 19.39
CA GLY A 513 0.90 -3.07 20.38
C GLY A 513 1.25 -4.55 20.23
N LYS A 514 0.25 -5.39 20.03
CA LYS A 514 0.41 -6.84 19.84
C LYS A 514 0.69 -7.17 18.37
N ILE A 515 1.78 -7.89 18.11
CA ILE A 515 2.08 -8.44 16.79
C ILE A 515 2.47 -9.90 16.98
N ALA A 516 1.79 -10.81 16.27
CA ALA A 516 2.00 -12.24 16.36
C ALA A 516 2.37 -12.85 15.00
N VAL A 517 3.41 -13.68 14.99
CA VAL A 517 3.82 -14.51 13.85
C VAL A 517 3.79 -15.97 14.30
N LYS A 518 2.86 -16.77 13.75
CA LYS A 518 2.57 -18.12 14.25
C LYS A 518 2.44 -19.16 13.14
N ASN A 519 2.93 -20.38 13.37
CA ASN A 519 2.72 -21.50 12.44
C ASN A 519 3.23 -21.23 11.02
N CYS A 520 4.23 -20.36 10.86
CA CYS A 520 4.79 -20.02 9.56
C CYS A 520 6.00 -20.90 9.25
N LEU A 521 6.25 -21.11 7.96
CA LEU A 521 7.38 -21.85 7.44
C LEU A 521 8.33 -20.90 6.69
N PHE A 522 9.57 -20.80 7.15
CA PHE A 522 10.62 -19.98 6.55
C PHE A 522 11.67 -20.88 5.91
N LYS A 523 11.77 -20.87 4.59
CA LYS A 523 12.71 -21.68 3.80
C LYS A 523 13.79 -20.80 3.20
N ASN A 524 15.05 -21.16 3.38
CA ASN A 524 16.19 -20.41 2.82
C ASN A 524 16.13 -18.91 3.16
N CYS A 525 15.66 -18.58 4.37
CA CYS A 525 15.62 -17.22 4.89
C CYS A 525 16.82 -16.96 5.81
N GLY A 526 16.95 -15.73 6.31
CA GLY A 526 17.92 -15.44 7.38
C GLY A 526 17.68 -16.30 8.62
N LYS A 527 18.73 -16.48 9.44
CA LYS A 527 18.66 -17.29 10.67
C LYS A 527 17.60 -16.82 11.66
N ASP A 528 17.38 -15.51 11.72
CA ASP A 528 16.35 -14.86 12.54
C ASP A 528 15.36 -14.12 11.62
N PRO A 529 14.45 -14.83 10.94
CA PRO A 529 13.65 -14.25 9.86
C PRO A 529 12.52 -13.35 10.36
N VAL A 530 12.28 -13.27 11.67
CA VAL A 530 11.24 -12.43 12.28
C VAL A 530 11.86 -11.49 13.29
N ARG A 531 11.63 -10.18 13.11
CA ARG A 531 12.05 -9.17 14.07
C ARG A 531 10.93 -8.17 14.33
N LEU A 532 10.53 -8.03 15.58
CA LEU A 532 9.39 -7.21 15.98
C LEU A 532 9.85 -6.06 16.89
N GLU A 533 10.49 -5.04 16.33
CA GLU A 533 10.97 -3.89 17.10
C GLU A 533 9.82 -2.97 17.49
N TYR A 534 10.05 -2.12 18.50
CA TYR A 534 9.10 -1.13 19.02
C TYR A 534 7.72 -1.72 19.36
N THR A 535 7.66 -3.01 19.72
CA THR A 535 6.43 -3.79 19.91
C THR A 535 6.27 -4.18 21.37
N SER A 536 5.12 -3.86 21.95
CA SER A 536 4.86 -4.08 23.38
C SER A 536 4.52 -5.53 23.71
N ASN A 537 3.90 -6.27 22.79
CA ASN A 537 3.56 -7.67 22.97
C ASN A 537 3.89 -8.49 21.70
N PRO A 538 5.18 -8.72 21.41
CA PRO A 538 5.60 -9.55 20.28
C PRO A 538 5.38 -11.04 20.60
N ILE A 539 4.81 -11.78 19.66
CA ILE A 539 4.58 -13.22 19.80
C ILE A 539 5.17 -13.93 18.58
N ILE A 540 6.12 -14.83 18.79
CA ILE A 540 6.76 -15.64 17.75
C ILE A 540 6.68 -17.09 18.20
N GLU A 541 5.75 -17.87 17.64
CA GLU A 541 5.41 -19.20 18.15
C GLU A 541 5.24 -20.22 17.02
N ASN A 542 5.68 -21.46 17.23
CA ASN A 542 5.46 -22.59 16.33
C ASN A 542 5.89 -22.35 14.87
N ASN A 543 6.88 -21.49 14.65
CA ASN A 543 7.44 -21.25 13.32
C ASN A 543 8.55 -22.25 13.03
N ILE A 544 8.63 -22.73 11.79
CA ILE A 544 9.67 -23.63 11.32
C ILE A 544 10.63 -22.84 10.44
N ILE A 545 11.93 -22.99 10.67
CA ILE A 545 13.00 -22.39 9.86
C ILE A 545 13.80 -23.55 9.24
N GLU A 546 13.80 -23.63 7.91
CA GLU A 546 14.46 -24.65 7.07
C GLU A 546 15.62 -24.06 6.26
#